data_AF-A0A6J3ES97-F1
#
_entry.id   AF-A0A6J3ES97-F1
#
_cell.length_a   1.000
_cell.length_b   1.000
_cell.length_c   1.000
_cell.angle_alpha   90.00
_cell.angle_beta   90.00
_cell.angle_gamma   90.00
#
_symmetry.space_group_name_H-M   'P 1'
#
loop_
_entity.id
_entity.type
_entity.pdbx_description
1 polymer ?
#
loop_
_entity_poly.entity_id
_entity_poly.type
_entity_poly.pdbx_seq_one_letter_code
_entity_poly.pdbx_strand_id
1 'polypeptide(L)'
;MQAAAYIFIHRKWKDDKSHFEDMIDYFCDIHEPLQLLIFPEGTDLTENSKARSNEFAEKNGLQKYEYVLHPRTTGFTFVVDRLREGKNLDAIHDITVAYPHNIPQSEKHLLQGDFPTEIHFHVRRYPIDTLPASKEDLQLWCHKRWEEKEERLRSFYQGEKNFNFTGQSLIPPCKSELRVLVIKLLSILYWTLFSLAMCLLIYLYSLVRWYFIITIIIFVLQERIFGGLEIIELACYRFLHKQPHLNLKKNE
;
A
#
# COMPACT_ATOMS: atom_id res chain seq x y z
N MET A 1 -10.92 0.42 -7.35
CA MET A 1 -9.51 0.13 -7.01
C MET A 1 -8.60 0.19 -8.24
N GLN A 2 -8.97 -0.38 -9.40
CA GLN A 2 -8.14 -0.37 -10.62
C GLN A 2 -7.72 1.03 -11.11
N ALA A 3 -8.52 2.08 -10.88
CA ALA A 3 -8.16 3.46 -11.25
C ALA A 3 -7.22 4.16 -10.26
N ALA A 4 -6.81 3.50 -9.17
CA ALA A 4 -5.88 4.06 -8.18
C ALA A 4 -4.42 3.63 -8.44
N ALA A 5 -4.14 3.00 -9.59
CA ALA A 5 -2.81 2.56 -10.02
C ALA A 5 -2.09 1.68 -8.98
N TYR A 6 -2.84 0.84 -8.26
CA TYR A 6 -2.25 -0.18 -7.39
C TYR A 6 -1.50 -1.21 -8.24
N ILE A 7 -0.31 -1.61 -7.80
CA ILE A 7 0.43 -2.67 -8.47
C ILE A 7 -0.02 -4.01 -7.87
N PHE A 8 -0.90 -4.73 -8.56
CA PHE A 8 -1.36 -6.05 -8.13
C PHE A 8 -0.30 -7.11 -8.42
N ILE A 9 -0.02 -7.97 -7.43
CA ILE A 9 0.97 -9.05 -7.53
C ILE A 9 0.35 -10.39 -7.15
N HIS A 10 0.73 -11.45 -7.87
CA HIS A 10 0.30 -12.83 -7.61
C HIS A 10 1.14 -13.55 -6.54
N ARG A 11 2.07 -12.83 -5.91
CA ARG A 11 3.01 -13.35 -4.89
C ARG A 11 3.92 -14.45 -5.46
N LYS A 12 4.18 -14.41 -6.77
CA LYS A 12 5.07 -15.31 -7.50
C LYS A 12 6.05 -14.45 -8.30
N TRP A 13 7.26 -14.31 -7.76
CA TRP A 13 8.28 -13.43 -8.33
C TRP A 13 8.53 -13.62 -9.83
N LYS A 14 8.51 -14.86 -10.33
CA LYS A 14 8.73 -15.16 -11.76
C LYS A 14 7.68 -14.54 -12.68
N ASP A 15 6.42 -14.51 -12.22
CA ASP A 15 5.29 -14.03 -13.00
C ASP A 15 5.14 -12.51 -12.81
N ASP A 16 5.38 -12.03 -11.58
CA ASP A 16 5.15 -10.64 -11.20
C ASP A 16 6.27 -9.70 -11.65
N LYS A 17 7.51 -10.19 -11.82
CA LYS A 17 8.68 -9.32 -12.05
C LYS A 17 8.50 -8.38 -13.24
N SER A 18 8.05 -8.89 -14.40
CA SER A 18 7.92 -8.07 -15.60
C SER A 18 6.85 -7.00 -15.43
N HIS A 19 5.65 -7.37 -14.98
CA HIS A 19 4.58 -6.41 -14.72
C HIS A 19 5.00 -5.33 -13.72
N PHE A 20 5.67 -5.74 -12.64
CA PHE A 20 6.17 -4.85 -11.61
C PHE A 20 7.25 -3.90 -12.14
N GLU A 21 8.14 -4.39 -13.02
CA GLU A 21 9.15 -3.60 -13.72
C GLU A 21 8.50 -2.53 -14.60
N ASP A 22 7.58 -2.94 -15.49
CA ASP A 22 6.91 -2.03 -16.40
C ASP A 22 6.11 -0.93 -15.68
N MET A 23 5.46 -1.27 -14.55
CA MET A 23 4.73 -0.28 -13.74
C MET A 23 5.68 0.74 -13.11
N ILE A 24 6.83 0.31 -12.58
CA ILE A 24 7.82 1.23 -12.00
C ILE A 24 8.44 2.12 -13.09
N ASP A 25 8.76 1.55 -14.25
CA ASP A 25 9.30 2.31 -15.38
C ASP A 25 8.27 3.34 -15.87
N TYR A 26 6.99 2.95 -15.97
CA TYR A 26 5.89 3.88 -16.25
C TYR A 26 5.85 5.03 -15.25
N PHE A 27 5.92 4.75 -13.94
CA PHE A 27 5.89 5.78 -12.92
C PHE A 27 7.14 6.69 -12.96
N CYS A 28 8.30 6.18 -13.37
CA CYS A 28 9.48 7.01 -13.57
C CYS A 28 9.30 7.96 -14.77
N ASP A 29 8.69 7.50 -15.85
CA ASP A 29 8.54 8.25 -17.11
C ASP A 29 7.47 9.34 -17.04
N ILE A 30 6.40 9.16 -16.25
CA ILE A 30 5.36 10.21 -16.10
C ILE A 30 5.86 11.44 -15.33
N HIS A 31 6.98 11.33 -14.61
CA HIS A 31 7.58 12.40 -13.81
C HIS A 31 6.65 13.07 -12.78
N GLU A 32 5.60 12.38 -12.36
CA GLU A 32 4.70 12.83 -11.29
C GLU A 32 5.21 12.36 -9.91
N PRO A 33 4.94 13.11 -8.82
CA PRO A 33 5.32 12.69 -7.48
C PRO A 33 4.76 11.30 -7.11
N LEU A 34 5.64 10.30 -7.04
CA LEU A 34 5.26 8.92 -6.74
C LEU A 34 5.27 8.65 -5.22
N GLN A 35 4.17 8.12 -4.70
CA GLN A 35 4.10 7.53 -3.36
C GLN A 35 3.72 6.05 -3.45
N LEU A 36 4.70 5.19 -3.19
CA LEU A 36 4.50 3.73 -3.19
C LEU A 36 4.50 3.20 -1.75
N LEU A 37 3.39 2.54 -1.37
CA LEU A 37 3.24 1.87 -0.08
C LEU A 37 3.48 0.36 -0.25
N ILE A 38 4.40 -0.20 0.54
CA ILE A 38 4.78 -1.61 0.47
C ILE A 38 4.64 -2.23 1.86
N PHE A 39 4.13 -3.45 1.91
CA PHE A 39 4.09 -4.30 3.11
C PHE A 39 4.98 -5.53 2.90
N PRO A 40 6.27 -5.46 3.27
CA PRO A 40 7.21 -6.58 3.09
C PRO A 40 6.78 -7.87 3.79
N GLU A 41 5.95 -7.82 4.83
CA GLU A 41 5.36 -9.00 5.48
C GLU A 41 4.48 -9.81 4.50
N GLY A 42 3.81 -9.09 3.59
CA GLY A 42 2.93 -9.64 2.56
C GLY A 42 1.61 -10.20 3.07
N THR A 43 1.29 -10.06 4.35
CA THR A 43 0.04 -10.51 4.97
C THR A 43 -0.14 -9.88 6.35
N ASP A 44 -1.37 -9.95 6.88
CA ASP A 44 -1.68 -9.49 8.24
C ASP A 44 -1.11 -10.42 9.31
N LEU A 45 -0.77 -9.83 10.46
CA LEU A 45 -0.33 -10.55 11.65
C LEU A 45 -1.50 -11.30 12.29
N THR A 46 -1.49 -12.61 12.10
CA THR A 46 -2.41 -13.60 12.66
C THR A 46 -1.62 -14.77 13.24
N GLU A 47 -2.20 -15.54 14.16
CA GLU A 47 -1.56 -16.73 14.74
C GLU A 47 -0.99 -17.69 13.69
N ASN A 48 -1.73 -17.93 12.60
CA ASN A 48 -1.27 -18.77 11.49
C ASN A 48 -0.07 -18.16 10.75
N SER A 49 -0.15 -16.87 10.37
CA SER A 49 0.96 -16.19 9.69
C SER A 49 2.22 -16.12 10.56
N LYS A 50 2.04 -15.96 11.88
CA LYS A 50 3.10 -15.89 12.86
C LYS A 50 3.77 -17.25 13.06
N ALA A 51 2.99 -18.34 13.12
CA ALA A 51 3.54 -19.69 13.14
C ALA A 51 4.44 -19.95 11.91
N ARG A 52 3.98 -19.58 10.71
CA ARG A 52 4.77 -19.71 9.48
C ARG A 52 6.02 -18.83 9.47
N SER A 53 5.92 -17.62 10.02
CA SER A 53 7.08 -16.72 10.19
C SER A 53 8.09 -17.31 11.18
N ASN A 54 7.63 -17.94 12.27
CA ASN A 54 8.48 -18.60 13.26
C ASN A 54 9.17 -19.84 12.68
N GLU A 55 8.48 -20.66 11.89
CA GLU A 55 9.12 -21.77 11.16
C GLU A 55 10.21 -21.29 10.20
N PHE A 56 9.95 -20.17 9.50
CA PHE A 56 10.97 -19.54 8.66
C PHE A 56 12.16 -19.07 9.49
N ALA A 57 11.91 -18.43 10.64
CA ALA A 57 12.98 -17.97 11.54
C ALA A 57 13.84 -19.14 12.03
N GLU A 58 13.23 -20.23 12.51
CA GLU A 58 13.95 -21.43 12.96
C GLU A 58 14.83 -22.04 11.87
N LYS A 59 14.29 -22.18 10.64
CA LYS A 59 15.04 -22.75 9.51
C LYS A 59 16.26 -21.92 9.11
N ASN A 60 16.21 -20.61 9.33
CA ASN A 60 17.28 -19.67 8.96
C ASN A 60 18.12 -19.23 10.16
N GLY A 61 17.89 -19.79 11.36
CA GLY A 61 18.61 -19.39 12.58
C GLY A 61 18.35 -17.95 13.03
N LEU A 62 17.19 -17.39 12.69
CA LEU A 62 16.77 -16.04 13.07
C LEU A 62 15.96 -16.07 14.37
N GLN A 63 15.93 -14.93 15.07
CA GLN A 63 15.05 -14.76 16.23
C GLN A 63 13.57 -14.79 15.83
N LYS A 64 12.73 -15.28 16.74
CA LYS A 64 11.27 -15.27 16.58
C LYS A 64 10.72 -13.90 16.97
N TYR A 65 9.80 -13.40 16.16
CA TYR A 65 9.13 -12.12 16.40
C TYR A 65 7.71 -12.35 16.93
N GLU A 66 7.30 -11.49 17.85
CA GLU A 66 6.02 -11.56 18.53
C GLU A 66 5.02 -10.57 17.95
N TYR A 67 5.50 -9.36 17.57
CA TYR A 67 4.67 -8.22 17.16
C TYR A 67 4.78 -7.90 15.67
N VAL A 68 5.74 -8.50 14.94
CA VAL A 68 5.89 -8.37 13.49
C VAL A 68 6.14 -9.72 12.82
N LEU A 69 5.93 -9.78 11.51
CA LEU A 69 6.34 -10.93 10.68
C LEU A 69 7.69 -10.66 10.03
N HIS A 70 8.47 -11.70 9.74
CA HIS A 70 9.74 -11.53 9.01
C HIS A 70 9.49 -10.97 7.60
N PRO A 71 10.22 -9.91 7.18
CA PRO A 71 9.97 -9.26 5.90
C PRO A 71 10.48 -10.10 4.73
N ARG A 72 9.74 -10.05 3.62
CA ARG A 72 10.18 -10.56 2.31
C ARG A 72 10.87 -9.45 1.54
N THR A 73 12.19 -9.52 1.47
CA THR A 73 13.04 -8.42 0.98
C THR A 73 13.17 -8.34 -0.55
N THR A 74 12.79 -9.39 -1.30
CA THR A 74 12.94 -9.43 -2.77
C THR A 74 12.22 -8.29 -3.48
N GLY A 75 10.94 -8.07 -3.16
CA GLY A 75 10.16 -6.99 -3.79
C GLY A 75 10.66 -5.62 -3.37
N PHE A 76 10.96 -5.44 -2.08
CA PHE A 76 11.51 -4.21 -1.53
C PHE A 76 12.81 -3.79 -2.24
N THR A 77 13.79 -4.69 -2.30
CA THR A 77 15.09 -4.39 -2.94
C THR A 77 14.93 -4.06 -4.41
N PHE A 78 14.09 -4.80 -5.13
CA PHE A 78 13.82 -4.52 -6.55
C PHE A 78 13.20 -3.14 -6.77
N VAL A 79 12.21 -2.74 -5.96
CA VAL A 79 11.61 -1.39 -6.05
C VAL A 79 12.67 -0.32 -5.85
N VAL A 80 13.45 -0.46 -4.78
CA VAL A 80 14.44 0.56 -4.40
C VAL A 80 15.49 0.70 -5.50
N ASP A 81 16.01 -0.41 -6.02
CA ASP A 81 16.99 -0.40 -7.11
C ASP A 81 16.42 0.27 -8.36
N ARG A 82 15.18 -0.07 -8.77
CA ARG A 82 14.58 0.51 -9.97
C ARG A 82 14.22 1.98 -9.85
N LEU A 83 13.67 2.41 -8.71
CA LEU A 83 13.39 3.83 -8.50
C LEU A 83 14.68 4.67 -8.41
N ARG A 84 15.80 4.08 -7.96
CA ARG A 84 17.12 4.73 -8.02
C ARG A 84 17.61 4.87 -9.45
N GLU A 85 17.53 3.82 -10.25
CA GLU A 85 17.91 3.84 -11.68
C GLU A 85 17.09 4.90 -12.44
N GLY A 86 15.78 4.97 -12.19
CA GLY A 86 14.88 5.98 -12.75
C GLY A 86 14.96 7.37 -12.12
N LYS A 87 15.87 7.59 -11.15
CA LYS A 87 16.05 8.85 -10.39
C LYS A 87 14.75 9.40 -9.77
N ASN A 88 13.84 8.50 -9.38
CA ASN A 88 12.52 8.83 -8.85
C ASN A 88 12.34 8.42 -7.37
N LEU A 89 13.46 8.16 -6.66
CA LEU A 89 13.47 7.86 -5.23
C LEU A 89 14.12 8.99 -4.42
N ASP A 90 13.32 9.72 -3.66
CA ASP A 90 13.80 10.74 -2.72
C ASP A 90 14.13 10.14 -1.33
N ALA A 91 13.19 9.42 -0.74
CA ALA A 91 13.35 8.83 0.59
C ALA A 91 12.41 7.64 0.84
N ILE A 92 12.82 6.78 1.76
CA ILE A 92 11.97 5.71 2.30
C ILE A 92 11.42 6.16 3.65
N HIS A 93 10.10 6.14 3.80
CA HIS A 93 9.44 6.41 5.06
C HIS A 93 9.12 5.09 5.75
N ASP A 94 9.82 4.82 6.85
CA ASP A 94 9.52 3.69 7.71
C ASP A 94 8.41 4.06 8.68
N ILE A 95 7.29 3.35 8.62
CA ILE A 95 6.10 3.61 9.44
C ILE A 95 5.86 2.38 10.32
N THR A 96 5.74 2.62 11.62
CA THR A 96 5.25 1.65 12.59
C THR A 96 3.94 2.18 13.16
N VAL A 97 2.91 1.35 13.14
CA VAL A 97 1.59 1.67 13.69
C VAL A 97 1.34 0.79 14.90
N ALA A 98 0.95 1.40 16.02
CA ALA A 98 0.59 0.69 17.22
C ALA A 98 -0.78 1.12 17.73
N TYR A 99 -1.52 0.17 18.29
CA TYR A 99 -2.89 0.36 18.77
C TYR A 99 -2.91 0.04 20.27
N PRO A 100 -2.92 1.05 21.15
CA PRO A 100 -3.00 0.85 22.60
C PRO A 100 -4.20 0.04 23.06
N HIS A 101 -5.32 0.23 22.34
CA HIS A 101 -6.63 -0.32 22.60
C HIS A 101 -7.24 -0.81 21.27
N ASN A 102 -7.84 -2.01 21.32
CA ASN A 102 -8.63 -2.62 20.26
C ASN A 102 -7.93 -2.67 18.90
N ILE A 103 -7.13 -3.72 18.69
CA ILE A 103 -6.48 -3.98 17.40
C ILE A 103 -7.57 -4.42 16.40
N PRO A 104 -7.82 -3.65 15.32
CA PRO A 104 -8.84 -4.01 14.34
C PRO A 104 -8.33 -5.17 13.48
N GLN A 105 -8.57 -6.41 13.91
CA GLN A 105 -8.18 -7.62 13.17
C GLN A 105 -9.28 -8.18 12.26
N SER A 106 -10.54 -7.79 12.44
CA SER A 106 -11.64 -8.30 11.61
C SER A 106 -12.69 -7.25 11.29
N GLU A 107 -13.39 -7.45 10.17
CA GLU A 107 -14.52 -6.62 9.74
C GLU A 107 -15.70 -6.72 10.72
N LYS A 108 -15.74 -7.73 11.60
CA LYS A 108 -16.75 -7.80 12.65
C LYS A 108 -16.59 -6.67 13.66
N HIS A 109 -15.36 -6.29 13.97
CA HIS A 109 -15.10 -5.16 14.89
C HIS A 109 -15.65 -3.87 14.29
N LEU A 110 -15.49 -3.69 12.96
CA LEU A 110 -16.06 -2.56 12.22
C LEU A 110 -17.59 -2.51 12.36
N LEU A 111 -18.29 -3.65 12.19
CA LEU A 111 -19.74 -3.73 12.30
C LEU A 111 -20.26 -3.51 13.73
N GLN A 112 -19.48 -3.92 14.74
CA GLN A 112 -19.80 -3.72 16.15
C GLN A 112 -19.54 -2.29 16.63
N GLY A 113 -18.92 -1.45 15.79
CA GLY A 113 -18.49 -0.11 16.17
C GLY A 113 -17.28 -0.12 17.12
N ASP A 114 -16.55 -1.23 17.18
CA ASP A 114 -15.36 -1.38 17.99
C ASP A 114 -14.15 -0.83 17.25
N PHE A 115 -13.97 0.48 17.34
CA PHE A 115 -12.87 1.20 16.72
C PHE A 115 -11.77 1.50 17.74
N PRO A 116 -10.48 1.50 17.34
CA PRO A 116 -9.41 1.97 18.20
C PRO A 116 -9.65 3.43 18.56
N THR A 117 -9.63 3.73 19.86
CA THR A 117 -9.79 5.10 20.38
C THR A 117 -8.59 5.97 20.08
N GLU A 118 -7.40 5.36 19.99
CA GLU A 118 -6.14 6.02 19.73
C GLU A 118 -5.26 5.14 18.84
N ILE A 119 -4.48 5.78 17.98
CA ILE A 119 -3.54 5.13 17.07
C ILE A 119 -2.24 5.91 17.13
N HIS A 120 -1.15 5.20 17.42
CA HIS A 120 0.16 5.79 17.54
C HIS A 120 0.97 5.47 16.28
N PHE A 121 1.46 6.51 15.63
CA PHE A 121 2.33 6.40 14.45
C PHE A 121 3.74 6.78 14.85
N HIS A 122 4.70 5.89 14.58
CA HIS A 122 6.11 6.21 14.59
C HIS A 122 6.60 6.23 13.15
N VAL A 123 6.97 7.41 12.66
CA VAL A 123 7.41 7.64 11.28
C VAL A 123 8.86 8.08 11.27
N ARG A 124 9.70 7.39 10.50
CA ARG A 124 11.10 7.76 10.30
C ARG A 124 11.43 7.84 8.82
N ARG A 125 11.93 9.00 8.39
CA ARG A 125 12.37 9.23 7.01
C ARG A 125 13.84 8.85 6.84
N TYR A 126 14.14 8.08 5.81
CA TYR A 126 15.49 7.71 5.39
C TYR A 126 15.74 8.28 3.98
N PRO A 127 16.53 9.37 3.85
CA PRO A 127 16.93 9.89 2.54
C PRO A 127 17.66 8.84 1.72
N ILE A 128 17.55 8.91 0.39
CA ILE A 128 18.24 8.02 -0.55
C ILE A 128 19.74 7.88 -0.25
N ASP A 129 20.41 8.98 0.11
CA ASP A 129 21.85 9.03 0.40
C ASP A 129 22.27 8.18 1.60
N THR A 130 21.32 7.86 2.50
CA THR A 130 21.58 7.05 3.70
C THR A 130 21.39 5.56 3.47
N LEU A 131 20.84 5.18 2.31
CA LEU A 131 20.51 3.80 2.00
C LEU A 131 21.72 3.08 1.38
N PRO A 132 21.95 1.79 1.70
CA PRO A 132 23.01 1.01 1.07
C PRO A 132 22.85 0.89 -0.45
N ALA A 133 23.97 0.82 -1.17
CA ALA A 133 23.98 0.70 -2.63
C ALA A 133 23.80 -0.75 -3.11
N SER A 134 24.38 -1.74 -2.41
CA SER A 134 24.24 -3.15 -2.75
C SER A 134 22.86 -3.69 -2.40
N LYS A 135 22.39 -4.64 -3.21
CA LYS A 135 21.15 -5.37 -2.98
C LYS A 135 21.20 -6.18 -1.69
N GLU A 136 22.30 -6.87 -1.42
CA GLU A 136 22.50 -7.68 -0.22
C GLU A 136 22.46 -6.80 1.04
N ASP A 137 23.12 -5.65 0.99
CA ASP A 137 23.11 -4.69 2.10
C ASP A 137 21.72 -4.08 2.32
N LEU A 138 20.94 -3.85 1.24
CA LEU A 138 19.55 -3.42 1.34
C LEU A 138 18.65 -4.47 1.97
N GLN A 139 18.87 -5.76 1.69
CA GLN A 139 18.15 -6.84 2.36
C GLN A 139 18.44 -6.84 3.86
N LEU A 140 19.72 -6.74 4.24
CA LEU A 140 20.13 -6.66 5.63
C LEU A 140 19.55 -5.42 6.31
N TRP A 141 19.57 -4.27 5.63
CA TRP A 141 18.96 -3.04 6.10
C TRP A 141 17.46 -3.20 6.38
N CYS A 142 16.73 -3.87 5.48
CA CYS A 142 15.31 -4.17 5.67
C CYS A 142 15.08 -5.08 6.88
N HIS A 143 15.85 -6.17 7.02
CA HIS A 143 15.77 -7.05 8.18
C HIS A 143 16.00 -6.31 9.50
N LYS A 144 17.01 -5.43 9.55
CA LYS A 144 17.30 -4.60 10.72
C LYS A 144 16.16 -3.64 11.07
N ARG A 145 15.46 -3.08 10.08
CA ARG A 145 14.27 -2.26 10.36
C ARG A 145 13.16 -3.05 11.03
N TRP A 146 12.96 -4.31 10.63
CA TRP A 146 11.96 -5.18 11.27
C TRP A 146 12.35 -5.60 12.69
N GLU A 147 13.64 -5.85 12.93
CA GLU A 147 14.15 -6.06 14.28
C GLU A 147 13.91 -4.85 15.18
N GLU A 148 14.24 -3.64 14.70
CA GLU A 148 13.97 -2.39 15.44
C GLU A 148 12.47 -2.16 15.68
N LYS A 149 11.60 -2.58 14.75
CA LYS A 149 10.14 -2.53 14.92
C LYS A 149 9.65 -3.49 15.97
N GLU A 150 10.15 -4.72 15.98
CA GLU A 150 9.80 -5.73 16.99
C GLU A 150 10.10 -5.19 18.39
N GLU A 151 11.31 -4.68 18.61
CA GLU A 151 11.72 -4.17 19.92
C GLU A 151 10.93 -2.92 20.33
N ARG A 152 10.64 -2.04 19.36
CA ARG A 152 9.78 -0.87 19.57
C ARG A 152 8.37 -1.26 19.98
N LEU A 153 7.75 -2.21 19.28
CA LEU A 153 6.40 -2.66 19.60
C LEU A 153 6.37 -3.43 20.91
N ARG A 154 7.40 -4.24 21.20
CA ARG A 154 7.58 -4.89 22.50
C ARG A 154 7.61 -3.89 23.64
N SER A 155 8.46 -2.87 23.53
CA SER A 155 8.55 -1.79 24.52
C SER A 155 7.23 -1.03 24.66
N PHE A 156 6.53 -0.80 23.55
CA PHE A 156 5.24 -0.11 23.55
C PHE A 156 4.15 -0.92 24.28
N TYR A 157 3.99 -2.20 23.96
CA TYR A 157 2.93 -3.05 24.53
C TYR A 157 3.23 -3.51 25.96
N GLN A 158 4.51 -3.59 26.37
CA GLN A 158 4.91 -3.94 27.74
C GLN A 158 5.01 -2.72 28.67
N GLY A 159 5.26 -1.53 28.11
CA GLY A 159 5.42 -0.30 28.86
C GLY A 159 4.16 0.56 28.92
N GLU A 160 4.35 1.87 28.89
CA GLU A 160 3.29 2.89 29.05
C GLU A 160 2.45 3.13 27.78
N LYS A 161 2.54 2.27 26.76
CA LYS A 161 1.80 2.38 25.49
C LYS A 161 1.93 3.74 24.80
N ASN A 162 3.12 4.33 24.89
CA ASN A 162 3.46 5.58 24.22
C ASN A 162 4.82 5.46 23.53
N PHE A 163 5.05 6.28 22.49
CA PHE A 163 6.35 6.36 21.81
C PHE A 163 7.25 7.46 22.39
N ASN A 164 7.00 7.91 23.62
CA ASN A 164 7.71 9.06 24.21
C ASN A 164 9.22 8.80 24.34
N PHE A 165 9.64 7.53 24.36
CA PHE A 165 11.05 7.15 24.36
C PHE A 165 11.81 7.58 23.08
N THR A 166 11.10 7.94 21.99
CA THR A 166 11.69 8.38 20.72
C THR A 166 11.86 9.90 20.60
N GLY A 167 11.43 10.68 21.60
CA GLY A 167 11.44 12.14 21.58
C GLY A 167 10.04 12.75 21.43
N GLN A 168 9.96 14.05 21.10
CA GLN A 168 8.70 14.82 21.03
C GLN A 168 7.69 14.15 20.09
N SER A 169 6.60 13.62 20.68
CA SER A 169 5.39 13.25 19.95
C SER A 169 4.78 14.51 19.34
N LEU A 170 4.98 14.71 18.04
CA LEU A 170 4.31 15.76 17.30
C LEU A 170 2.86 15.34 17.10
N ILE A 171 1.97 15.85 17.95
CA ILE A 171 0.53 15.72 17.75
C ILE A 171 0.18 16.71 16.63
N PRO A 172 -0.23 16.26 15.44
CA PRO A 172 -0.65 17.17 14.39
C PRO A 172 -1.85 17.98 14.89
N PRO A 173 -2.11 19.19 14.35
CA PRO A 173 -3.24 19.99 14.77
C PRO A 173 -4.56 19.21 14.56
N CYS A 174 -5.10 18.67 15.64
CA CYS A 174 -6.36 17.93 15.62
C CYS A 174 -7.50 18.90 15.33
N LYS A 175 -8.41 18.51 14.42
CA LYS A 175 -9.66 19.25 14.21
C LYS A 175 -10.49 19.15 15.48
N SER A 176 -11.27 20.19 15.80
CA SER A 176 -12.18 20.14 16.94
C SER A 176 -13.21 19.01 16.77
N GLU A 177 -13.55 18.35 17.87
CA GLU A 177 -14.55 17.27 17.90
C GLU A 177 -15.86 17.69 17.24
N LEU A 178 -16.30 18.93 17.48
CA LEU A 178 -17.51 19.49 16.87
C LEU A 178 -17.37 19.57 15.34
N ARG A 179 -16.23 20.00 14.81
CA ARG A 179 -16.00 20.06 13.36
C ARG A 179 -16.03 18.67 12.76
N VAL A 180 -15.39 17.70 13.41
CA VAL A 180 -15.40 16.29 12.96
C VAL A 180 -16.82 15.74 12.95
N LEU A 181 -17.59 15.97 14.02
CA LEU A 181 -18.98 15.53 14.13
C LEU A 181 -19.88 16.14 13.04
N VAL A 182 -19.79 17.46 12.82
CA VAL A 182 -20.59 18.14 11.79
C VAL A 182 -20.26 17.60 10.40
N ILE A 183 -18.98 17.45 10.07
CA ILE A 183 -18.55 16.87 8.78
C ILE A 183 -19.07 15.43 8.63
N LYS A 184 -19.00 14.62 9.69
CA LYS A 184 -19.53 13.25 9.69
C LYS A 184 -21.03 13.23 9.41
N LEU A 185 -21.81 14.06 10.09
CA LEU A 185 -23.26 14.16 9.90
C LEU A 185 -23.63 14.62 8.49
N LEU A 186 -22.97 15.67 7.99
CA LEU A 186 -23.19 16.16 6.62
C LEU A 186 -22.82 15.12 5.57
N SER A 187 -21.73 14.38 5.79
CA SER A 187 -21.30 13.30 4.89
C SER A 187 -22.32 12.16 4.87
N ILE A 188 -22.82 11.74 6.05
CA ILE A 188 -23.87 10.71 6.14
C ILE A 188 -25.12 11.17 5.41
N LEU A 189 -25.59 12.40 5.68
CA LEU A 189 -26.77 12.96 5.03
C LEU A 189 -26.60 13.02 3.51
N TYR A 190 -25.46 13.53 3.03
CA TYR A 190 -25.16 13.60 1.61
C TYR A 190 -25.17 12.22 0.96
N TRP A 191 -24.43 11.25 1.50
CA TRP A 191 -24.33 9.92 0.90
C TRP A 191 -25.65 9.15 0.94
N THR A 192 -26.45 9.31 2.00
CA THR A 192 -27.79 8.73 2.07
C THR A 192 -28.72 9.34 1.02
N LEU A 193 -28.77 10.67 0.92
CA LEU A 193 -29.63 11.36 -0.05
C LEU A 193 -29.19 11.08 -1.49
N PHE A 194 -27.88 11.14 -1.77
CA PHE A 194 -27.31 10.84 -3.08
C PHE A 194 -27.65 9.41 -3.52
N SER A 195 -27.46 8.42 -2.63
CA SER A 195 -27.75 7.02 -2.95
C SER A 195 -29.23 6.80 -3.23
N LEU A 196 -30.12 7.38 -2.41
CA LEU A 196 -31.56 7.31 -2.63
C LEU A 196 -31.98 7.98 -3.94
N ALA A 197 -31.44 9.16 -4.23
CA ALA A 197 -31.70 9.88 -5.47
C ALA A 197 -31.24 9.06 -6.69
N MET A 198 -30.06 8.45 -6.65
CA MET A 198 -29.57 7.58 -7.74
C MET A 198 -30.48 6.37 -7.96
N CYS A 199 -30.91 5.70 -6.89
CA CYS A 199 -31.87 4.60 -6.98
C CYS A 199 -33.21 5.03 -7.61
N LEU A 200 -33.72 6.19 -7.21
CA LEU A 200 -34.94 6.77 -7.79
C LEU A 200 -34.75 7.13 -9.27
N LEU A 201 -33.62 7.72 -9.65
CA LEU A 201 -33.32 8.04 -11.05
C LEU A 201 -33.26 6.80 -11.94
N ILE A 202 -32.61 5.72 -11.48
CA ILE A 202 -32.55 4.44 -12.18
C ILE A 202 -33.94 3.81 -12.34
N TYR A 203 -34.80 3.96 -11.33
CA TYR A 203 -36.17 3.46 -11.36
C TYR A 203 -37.05 4.27 -12.33
N LEU A 204 -37.02 5.60 -12.24
CA LEU A 204 -37.92 6.49 -12.99
C LEU A 204 -37.51 6.69 -14.45
N TYR A 205 -36.21 6.73 -14.76
CA TYR A 205 -35.72 7.12 -16.10
C TYR A 205 -35.04 5.94 -16.82
N SER A 206 -35.61 5.54 -17.96
CA SER A 206 -35.07 4.45 -18.79
C SER A 206 -33.66 4.75 -19.33
N LEU A 207 -33.36 6.00 -19.70
CA LEU A 207 -32.03 6.38 -20.19
C LEU A 207 -30.93 6.15 -19.15
N VAL A 208 -31.19 6.54 -17.88
CA VAL A 208 -30.24 6.33 -16.78
C VAL A 208 -30.00 4.85 -16.55
N ARG A 209 -31.06 4.04 -16.63
CA ARG A 209 -30.97 2.57 -16.50
C ARG A 209 -30.11 1.95 -17.60
N TRP A 210 -30.32 2.34 -18.85
CA TRP A 210 -29.50 1.88 -19.98
C TRP A 210 -28.05 2.32 -19.83
N TYR A 211 -27.80 3.57 -19.47
CA TYR A 211 -26.45 4.08 -19.21
C TYR A 211 -25.74 3.26 -18.12
N PHE A 212 -26.43 2.97 -17.00
CA PHE A 212 -25.90 2.15 -15.91
C PHE A 212 -25.55 0.73 -16.37
N ILE A 213 -26.46 0.06 -17.11
CA ILE A 213 -26.22 -1.29 -17.64
C ILE A 213 -25.04 -1.28 -18.63
N ILE A 214 -24.99 -0.33 -19.56
CA ILE A 214 -23.91 -0.19 -20.53
C ILE A 214 -22.58 0.00 -19.81
N THR A 215 -22.53 0.86 -18.78
CA THR A 215 -21.32 1.11 -18.00
C THR A 215 -20.84 -0.16 -17.29
N ILE A 216 -21.74 -0.93 -16.68
CA ILE A 216 -21.40 -2.24 -16.08
C ILE A 216 -20.83 -3.19 -17.13
N ILE A 217 -21.49 -3.31 -18.29
CA ILE A 217 -21.04 -4.19 -19.37
C ILE A 217 -19.64 -3.77 -19.83
N ILE A 218 -19.39 -2.47 -20.02
CA ILE A 218 -18.07 -1.94 -20.40
C ILE A 218 -17.02 -2.36 -19.38
N PHE A 219 -17.24 -2.11 -18.08
CA PHE A 219 -16.25 -2.47 -17.06
C PHE A 219 -16.01 -3.98 -16.94
N VAL A 220 -17.06 -4.81 -17.02
CA VAL A 220 -16.95 -6.27 -16.97
C VAL A 220 -16.22 -6.81 -18.21
N LEU A 221 -16.55 -6.31 -19.40
CA LEU A 221 -15.86 -6.70 -20.63
C LEU A 221 -14.40 -6.25 -20.59
N GLN A 222 -14.13 -5.03 -20.11
CA GLN A 222 -12.79 -4.50 -20.00
C GLN A 222 -11.93 -5.33 -19.04
N GLU A 223 -12.46 -5.70 -17.87
CA GLU A 223 -11.79 -6.60 -16.93
C GLU A 223 -11.55 -7.98 -17.54
N ARG A 224 -12.54 -8.56 -18.23
CA ARG A 224 -12.44 -9.92 -18.77
C ARG A 224 -11.51 -10.01 -19.99
N ILE A 225 -11.47 -8.97 -20.83
CA ILE A 225 -10.69 -8.96 -22.07
C ILE A 225 -9.26 -8.49 -21.80
N PHE A 226 -9.08 -7.43 -21.02
CA PHE A 226 -7.79 -6.75 -20.85
C PHE A 226 -7.19 -6.91 -19.45
N GLY A 227 -7.93 -7.47 -18.49
CA GLY A 227 -7.46 -7.68 -17.11
C GLY A 227 -7.57 -6.46 -16.20
N GLY A 228 -8.04 -5.31 -16.70
CA GLY A 228 -8.24 -4.09 -15.91
C GLY A 228 -7.83 -2.80 -16.63
N LEU A 229 -8.14 -1.65 -16.04
CA LEU A 229 -7.72 -0.33 -16.59
C LEU A 229 -6.20 -0.16 -16.63
N GLU A 230 -5.51 -0.59 -15.57
CA GLU A 230 -4.07 -0.44 -15.42
C GLU A 230 -3.27 -1.11 -16.55
N ILE A 231 -3.71 -2.28 -17.01
CA ILE A 231 -3.05 -3.02 -18.09
C ILE A 231 -3.28 -2.32 -19.44
N ILE A 232 -4.46 -1.73 -19.64
CA ILE A 232 -4.76 -0.93 -20.83
C ILE A 232 -3.90 0.32 -20.85
N GLU A 233 -3.80 1.03 -19.72
CA GLU A 233 -2.97 2.22 -19.56
C GLU A 233 -1.50 1.89 -19.84
N LEU A 234 -0.99 0.82 -19.25
CA LEU A 234 0.37 0.33 -19.46
C LEU A 234 0.61 -0.11 -20.91
N ALA A 235 -0.38 -0.73 -21.56
CA ALA A 235 -0.31 -1.11 -22.97
C ALA A 235 -0.27 0.13 -23.89
N CYS A 236 -1.07 1.16 -23.59
CA CYS A 236 -1.03 2.45 -24.28
C CYS A 236 0.33 3.13 -24.09
N TYR A 237 0.84 3.17 -22.86
CA TYR A 237 2.16 3.70 -22.56
C TYR A 237 3.24 2.95 -23.35
N ARG A 238 3.27 1.61 -23.30
CA ARG A 238 4.22 0.80 -24.09
C ARG A 238 4.09 1.06 -25.59
N PHE A 239 2.87 1.24 -26.11
CA PHE A 239 2.65 1.54 -27.53
C PHE A 239 3.23 2.91 -27.92
N LEU A 240 3.03 3.91 -27.07
CA LEU A 240 3.53 5.28 -27.28
C LEU A 240 5.06 5.37 -27.09
N HIS A 241 5.61 4.71 -26.06
CA HIS A 241 7.03 4.80 -25.69
C HIS A 241 7.96 3.75 -26.34
N LYS A 242 7.45 2.68 -26.98
CA LYS A 242 8.32 1.74 -27.76
C LYS A 242 8.66 2.22 -29.17
N GLN A 243 8.06 3.31 -29.67
CA GLN A 243 8.38 3.82 -31.02
C GLN A 243 9.80 4.42 -31.20
N PRO A 244 10.51 4.96 -30.20
CA PRO A 244 11.87 5.47 -30.41
C PRO A 244 12.95 4.37 -30.47
N HIS A 245 12.82 3.30 -29.67
CA HIS A 245 13.90 2.29 -29.52
C HIS A 245 13.96 1.25 -30.65
N LEU A 246 12.87 1.01 -31.38
CA LEU A 246 12.86 0.12 -32.55
C LEU A 246 13.46 0.75 -33.82
N ASN A 247 13.50 2.09 -33.89
CA ASN A 247 14.11 2.80 -35.02
C ASN A 247 15.63 2.97 -34.87
N LEU A 248 16.17 2.96 -33.64
CA LEU A 248 17.62 2.98 -33.41
C LEU A 248 18.28 1.64 -33.71
N LYS A 249 17.63 0.52 -33.40
CA LYS A 249 18.13 -0.84 -33.71
C LYS A 249 18.02 -1.27 -35.18
N LYS A 250 17.43 -0.43 -36.04
CA LYS A 250 17.31 -0.68 -37.48
C LYS A 250 18.36 0.07 -38.31
N ASN A 251 19.15 0.93 -37.67
CA ASN A 251 20.18 1.77 -38.29
C ASN A 251 21.61 1.47 -37.75
N GLU A 252 21.81 0.35 -37.06
CA GLU A 252 23.10 -0.28 -36.80
C GLU A 252 23.11 -1.67 -37.44
#